data_AF-A0A101AHA8-F1
#
_entry.id   AF-A0A101AHA8-F1
#
_cell.length_a   1.000
_cell.length_b   1.000
_cell.length_c   1.000
_cell.angle_alpha   90.00
_cell.angle_beta   90.00
_cell.angle_gamma   90.00
#
_symmetry.space_group_name_H-M   'P 1'
#
loop_
_entity.id
_entity.type
_entity.pdbx_description
1 polymer ?
#
loop_
_entity_poly.entity_id
_entity_poly.type
_entity_poly.pdbx_seq_one_letter_code
_entity_poly.pdbx_strand_id
1 'polypeptide(L)'
;MSEDQITDVPPNHLSIDPRSPFYDEEALSRDVGIRFNGAEKTNVVEYDVAEGWVRVEVPTAKDRRGNPMVVKVNGTVEPYFRQAT
;
A
#
# COMPACT_ATOMS: atom_id res chain seq x y z
N MET A 1 -10.51 9.82 28.39
CA MET A 1 -9.70 8.66 27.99
C MET A 1 -9.31 8.94 26.55
N SER A 2 -8.02 8.99 26.25
CA SER A 2 -7.51 9.51 24.98
C SER A 2 -7.75 8.52 23.86
N GLU A 3 -8.67 8.84 22.95
CA GLU A 3 -8.99 8.05 21.75
C GLU A 3 -8.09 8.43 20.54
N ASP A 4 -7.12 9.33 20.72
CA ASP A 4 -6.22 9.87 19.68
C ASP A 4 -4.91 9.06 19.51
N GLN A 5 -4.95 7.73 19.58
CA GLN A 5 -3.74 6.88 19.42
C GLN A 5 -3.84 5.84 18.29
N ILE A 6 -4.98 5.73 17.60
CA ILE A 6 -5.14 4.83 16.44
C ILE A 6 -4.76 5.54 15.13
N THR A 7 -4.64 6.87 15.14
CA THR A 7 -4.29 7.67 13.95
C THR A 7 -2.84 7.54 13.52
N ASP A 8 -1.96 6.90 14.30
CA ASP A 8 -0.54 6.75 13.94
C ASP A 8 -0.21 5.45 13.19
N VAL A 9 -1.22 4.71 12.73
CA VAL A 9 -1.04 3.51 11.90
C VAL A 9 -1.83 3.66 10.59
N PRO A 10 -1.27 3.29 9.42
CA PRO A 10 -2.02 3.32 8.18
C PRO A 10 -3.23 2.37 8.18
N PRO A 11 -4.22 2.59 7.31
CA PRO A 11 -5.35 1.69 7.15
C PRO A 11 -4.90 0.24 6.85
N ASN A 12 -5.67 -0.75 7.27
CA ASN A 12 -5.38 -2.16 6.96
C ASN A 12 -5.58 -2.51 5.47
N HIS A 13 -6.38 -1.73 4.75
CA HIS A 13 -6.56 -1.83 3.30
C HIS A 13 -6.51 -0.43 2.71
N LEU A 14 -5.57 -0.20 1.80
CA LEU A 14 -5.40 1.08 1.13
C LEU A 14 -5.05 0.85 -0.34
N SER A 15 -5.61 1.69 -1.21
CA SER A 15 -5.32 1.75 -2.64
C SER A 15 -4.90 3.17 -3.04
N ILE A 16 -3.94 3.28 -3.94
CA ILE A 16 -3.56 4.57 -4.55
C ILE A 16 -4.49 4.98 -5.69
N ASP A 17 -5.37 4.08 -6.16
CA ASP A 17 -6.28 4.38 -7.27
C ASP A 17 -7.54 5.10 -6.73
N PRO A 18 -7.82 6.36 -7.12
CA PRO A 18 -8.97 7.13 -6.62
C PRO A 18 -10.34 6.53 -6.99
N ARG A 19 -10.36 5.52 -7.87
CA ARG A 19 -11.58 4.80 -8.25
C ARG A 19 -11.85 3.58 -7.35
N SER A 20 -10.90 3.22 -6.49
CA SER A 20 -11.06 2.12 -5.54
C SER A 20 -11.91 2.56 -4.34
N PRO A 21 -12.78 1.71 -3.80
CA PRO A 21 -13.48 1.99 -2.53
C PRO A 21 -12.54 2.08 -1.32
N PHE A 22 -11.27 1.67 -1.47
CA PHE A 22 -10.24 1.71 -0.44
C PHE A 22 -9.22 2.83 -0.67
N TYR A 23 -9.56 3.85 -1.46
CA TYR A 23 -8.76 5.05 -1.61
C TYR A 23 -8.95 5.97 -0.39
N ASP A 24 -7.84 6.41 0.20
CA ASP A 24 -7.82 7.36 1.32
C ASP A 24 -6.71 8.39 1.08
N GLU A 25 -7.11 9.61 0.71
CA GLU A 25 -6.18 10.70 0.41
C GLU A 25 -5.39 11.16 1.66
N GLU A 26 -6.01 11.15 2.84
CA GLU A 26 -5.35 11.59 4.07
C GLU A 26 -4.24 10.61 4.47
N ALA A 27 -4.51 9.30 4.36
CA ALA A 27 -3.50 8.28 4.59
C ALA A 27 -2.33 8.41 3.59
N LEU A 28 -2.65 8.57 2.30
CA LEU A 28 -1.64 8.68 1.23
C LEU A 28 -0.77 9.94 1.38
N SER A 29 -1.36 11.06 1.79
CA SER A 29 -0.65 12.32 2.04
C SER A 29 0.42 12.20 3.14
N ARG A 30 0.23 11.27 4.07
CA ARG A 30 1.18 10.99 5.17
C ARG A 30 2.32 10.04 4.80
N ASP A 31 2.46 9.71 3.51
CA ASP A 31 3.46 8.78 2.95
C ASP A 31 3.44 7.39 3.60
N VAL A 32 2.65 6.48 3.03
CA VAL A 32 2.58 5.09 3.49
C VAL A 32 3.68 4.24 2.85
N GLY A 33 4.55 3.67 3.69
CA GLY A 33 5.50 2.62 3.33
C GLY A 33 4.94 1.23 3.64
N ILE A 34 5.42 0.21 2.93
CA ILE A 34 4.99 -1.18 3.14
C ILE A 34 6.21 -2.08 3.22
N ARG A 35 6.29 -2.89 4.29
CA ARG A 35 7.16 -4.06 4.34
C ARG A 35 6.33 -5.27 3.95
N PHE A 36 6.79 -5.97 2.92
CA PHE A 36 6.15 -7.17 2.41
C PHE A 36 7.11 -8.35 2.57
N ASN A 37 6.70 -9.35 3.37
CA ASN A 37 7.56 -10.48 3.76
C ASN A 37 8.92 -10.01 4.30
N GLY A 38 8.95 -8.96 5.14
CA GLY A 38 10.17 -8.40 5.72
C GLY A 38 11.01 -7.53 4.79
N ALA A 39 10.63 -7.36 3.51
CA ALA A 39 11.32 -6.49 2.56
C ALA A 39 10.52 -5.22 2.28
N GLU A 40 11.18 -4.07 2.28
CA GLU A 40 10.53 -2.80 1.93
C GLU A 40 10.12 -2.78 0.44
N LYS A 41 8.88 -2.33 0.19
CA LYS A 41 8.31 -2.14 -1.15
C LYS A 41 7.85 -0.70 -1.32
N THR A 42 8.20 -0.11 -2.46
CA THR A 42 7.87 1.28 -2.81
C THR A 42 6.92 1.38 -4.01
N ASN A 43 6.69 0.27 -4.69
CA ASN A 43 5.90 0.13 -5.92
C ASN A 43 4.55 -0.57 -5.66
N VAL A 44 4.01 -0.45 -4.45
CA VAL A 44 2.72 -1.04 -4.09
C VAL A 44 1.61 -0.08 -4.50
N VAL A 45 0.64 -0.61 -5.22
CA VAL A 45 -0.56 0.11 -5.68
C VAL A 45 -1.71 -0.08 -4.69
N GLU A 46 -1.79 -1.25 -4.09
CA GLU A 46 -2.85 -1.59 -3.16
C GLU A 46 -2.40 -2.72 -2.24
N TYR A 47 -2.92 -2.77 -1.02
CA TYR A 47 -2.67 -3.88 -0.10
C TYR A 47 -3.88 -4.17 0.77
N ASP A 48 -3.92 -5.39 1.31
CA ASP A 48 -4.83 -5.79 2.38
C ASP A 48 -4.05 -6.60 3.41
N VAL A 49 -4.01 -6.11 4.65
CA VAL A 49 -3.32 -6.74 5.78
C VAL A 49 -4.09 -7.96 6.29
N ALA A 50 -5.43 -7.90 6.30
CA ALA A 50 -6.27 -8.97 6.83
C ALA A 50 -6.28 -10.18 5.88
N GLU A 51 -6.38 -9.95 4.57
CA GLU A 51 -6.26 -11.00 3.57
C GLU A 51 -4.80 -11.37 3.24
N GLY A 52 -3.84 -10.52 3.60
CA GLY A 52 -2.40 -10.78 3.46
C GLY A 52 -1.92 -10.77 2.01
N TRP A 53 -2.13 -9.66 1.31
CA TRP A 53 -1.61 -9.49 -0.06
C TRP A 53 -1.30 -8.05 -0.42
N VAL A 54 -0.44 -7.89 -1.44
CA VAL A 54 -0.14 -6.61 -2.10
C VAL A 54 -0.34 -6.72 -3.59
N ARG A 55 -0.74 -5.63 -4.22
CA ARG A 55 -0.67 -5.39 -5.66
C ARG A 55 0.53 -4.51 -5.93
N VAL A 56 1.48 -5.00 -6.71
CA VAL A 56 2.71 -4.28 -7.03
C VAL A 56 2.85 -4.05 -8.53
N GLU A 57 3.33 -2.87 -8.90
CA GLU A 57 3.75 -2.60 -10.28
C GLU A 57 5.06 -3.32 -10.59
N VAL A 58 5.09 -4.02 -11.71
CA VAL A 58 6.28 -4.67 -12.24
C VAL A 58 6.85 -3.80 -13.36
N PRO A 59 7.83 -2.93 -13.10
CA PRO A 59 8.29 -1.94 -14.09
C PRO A 59 8.90 -2.56 -15.35
N THR A 60 9.42 -3.79 -15.24
CA THR A 60 10.01 -4.54 -16.36
C THR A 60 8.97 -5.22 -17.24
N ALA A 61 7.73 -5.40 -16.76
CA ALA A 61 6.66 -6.04 -17.50
C ALA A 61 5.62 -4.99 -17.91
N LYS A 62 5.32 -4.90 -19.20
CA LYS A 62 4.36 -3.93 -19.73
C LYS A 62 3.19 -4.64 -20.42
N ASP A 63 2.00 -4.05 -20.32
CA ASP A 63 0.83 -4.48 -21.08
C ASP A 63 0.95 -4.12 -22.58
N ARG A 64 -0.05 -4.52 -23.38
CA ARG A 64 -0.10 -4.21 -24.83
C ARG A 64 -0.15 -2.71 -25.16
N ARG A 65 -0.43 -1.85 -24.17
CA ARG A 65 -0.52 -0.39 -24.29
C ARG A 65 0.72 0.30 -23.72
N GLY A 66 1.69 -0.45 -23.20
CA GLY A 66 2.93 0.06 -22.62
C GLY A 66 2.85 0.42 -21.13
N ASN A 67 1.74 0.17 -20.45
CA ASN A 67 1.61 0.44 -19.02
C ASN A 67 2.31 -0.65 -18.20
N PRO A 68 2.90 -0.34 -17.04
CA PRO A 68 3.41 -1.35 -16.12
C PRO A 68 2.32 -2.35 -15.75
N MET A 69 2.68 -3.63 -15.72
CA MET A 69 1.77 -4.66 -15.23
C MET A 69 1.69 -4.60 -13.71
N VAL A 70 0.48 -4.75 -13.18
CA VAL A 70 0.25 -4.89 -11.73
C VAL A 70 -0.02 -6.36 -11.42
N VAL A 71 0.70 -6.92 -10.45
CA VAL A 71 0.52 -8.32 -10.01
C VAL A 71 0.14 -8.37 -8.55
N LYS A 72 -0.79 -9.28 -8.21
CA LYS A 72 -1.16 -9.59 -6.82
C LYS A 72 -0.20 -10.64 -6.27
N VAL A 73 0.38 -10.38 -5.10
CA VAL A 73 1.29 -11.29 -4.41
C VAL A 73 0.83 -11.45 -2.96
N ASN A 74 0.69 -12.69 -2.51
CA ASN A 74 0.27 -13.01 -1.14
C ASN A 74 1.48 -13.11 -0.20
N GLY A 75 1.29 -12.69 1.05
CA GLY A 75 2.35 -12.67 2.06
C GLY A 75 2.01 -11.78 3.25
N THR A 76 2.95 -11.67 4.17
CA THR A 76 2.85 -10.76 5.32
C THR A 76 2.96 -9.33 4.86
N VAL A 77 1.97 -8.50 5.22
CA VAL A 77 1.88 -7.09 4.86
C VAL A 77 1.96 -6.26 6.13
N GLU A 78 2.93 -5.36 6.20
CA GLU A 78 3.19 -4.49 7.35
C GLU A 78 3.28 -3.04 6.87
N PRO A 79 2.15 -2.28 6.85
CA PRO A 79 2.16 -0.88 6.49
C PRO A 79 2.65 -0.01 7.65
N TYR A 80 3.33 1.09 7.33
CA TYR A 80 3.81 2.09 8.29
C TYR A 80 3.82 3.48 7.66
N PHE A 81 3.63 4.53 8.44
CA PHE A 81 3.88 5.89 7.95
C PHE A 81 5.39 6.14 7.92
N ARG A 82 5.90 6.66 6.80
CA ARG A 82 7.30 7.06 6.72
C ARG A 82 7.46 8.37 7.48
N GLN A 83 8.33 8.38 8.47
CA GLN A 83 8.71 9.63 9.12
C GLN A 83 9.56 10.44 8.14
N ALA A 84 9.03 11.56 7.66
CA ALA A 84 9.83 12.54 6.93
C ALA A 84 10.92 13.04 7.89
N THR A 85 12.16 12.59 7.66
CA THR A 85 13.36 13.10 8.34
C THR A 85 13.76 14.44 7.73
#